data_AF-A0A442MUG7-F1
#
_entry.id   AF-A0A442MUG7-F1
#
_cell.length_a   1.000
_cell.length_b   1.000
_cell.length_c   1.000
_cell.angle_alpha   90.00
_cell.angle_beta   90.00
_cell.angle_gamma   90.00
#
_symmetry.space_group_name_H-M   'P 1'
#
loop_
_entity.id
_entity.type
_entity.pdbx_description
1 polymer ?
#
loop_
_entity_poly.entity_id
_entity_poly.type
_entity_poly.pdbx_seq_one_letter_code
_entity_poly.pdbx_strand_id
1 'polypeptide(L)'
;MRYARIIDGVVDSIAYDLPYFQGGPEPGWTEVPDDVFAGFSFEGEKFTGPEPTPPPRQTVLKSLVQARIIEAALTQNPVYFARWFAPDRPEVYCDDPDAILLVTALGLDPDAILAPIV
;
A
#
# COMPACT_ATOMS: atom_id res chain seq x y z
N MET A 1 1.35 -28.75 -25.65
CA MET A 1 0.46 -28.23 -26.70
C MET A 1 -0.79 -27.75 -26.02
N ARG A 2 -1.04 -26.45 -26.06
CA ARG A 2 -2.23 -25.81 -25.52
C ARG A 2 -2.98 -25.12 -26.63
N TYR A 3 -4.26 -24.86 -26.40
CA TYR A 3 -5.08 -24.11 -27.31
C TYR A 3 -5.56 -22.85 -26.62
N ALA A 4 -5.46 -21.72 -27.29
CA ALA A 4 -5.95 -20.44 -26.82
C ALA A 4 -7.16 -20.01 -27.63
N ARG A 5 -8.17 -19.45 -26.95
CA ARG A 5 -9.19 -18.63 -27.58
C ARG A 5 -8.78 -17.18 -27.45
N ILE A 6 -8.66 -16.48 -28.58
CA ILE A 6 -8.27 -15.08 -28.63
C ILE A 6 -9.49 -14.24 -28.99
N ILE A 7 -9.80 -13.24 -28.16
CA ILE A 7 -10.92 -12.32 -28.35
C ILE A 7 -10.36 -10.90 -28.23
N ASP A 8 -10.62 -10.06 -29.23
CA ASP A 8 -10.17 -8.65 -29.26
C ASP A 8 -8.68 -8.46 -28.98
N GLY A 9 -7.84 -9.38 -29.49
CA GLY A 9 -6.39 -9.33 -29.30
C GLY A 9 -5.93 -9.72 -27.89
N VAL A 10 -6.75 -10.40 -27.11
CA VAL A 10 -6.41 -10.92 -25.77
C VAL A 10 -6.69 -12.40 -25.70
N VAL A 11 -5.80 -13.16 -25.06
CA VAL A 11 -6.04 -14.56 -24.71
C VAL A 11 -7.12 -14.61 -23.63
N ASP A 12 -8.34 -14.94 -24.04
CA ASP A 12 -9.50 -15.04 -23.17
C ASP A 12 -9.45 -16.35 -22.36
N SER A 13 -9.19 -17.46 -23.04
CA SER A 13 -9.27 -18.82 -22.46
C SER A 13 -8.13 -19.71 -22.95
N ILE A 14 -7.71 -20.65 -22.09
CA ILE A 14 -6.71 -21.69 -22.38
C ILE A 14 -7.33 -23.07 -22.18
N ALA A 15 -7.11 -23.98 -23.12
CA ALA A 15 -7.41 -25.40 -23.02
C ALA A 15 -6.14 -26.23 -23.16
N TYR A 16 -6.05 -27.33 -22.39
CA TYR A 16 -4.90 -28.24 -22.42
C TYR A 16 -5.00 -29.27 -23.57
N ASP A 17 -6.18 -29.38 -24.17
CA ASP A 17 -6.53 -30.18 -25.33
C ASP A 17 -7.39 -29.35 -26.30
N LEU A 18 -7.53 -29.78 -27.56
CA LEU A 18 -8.36 -29.07 -28.54
C LEU A 18 -9.83 -29.36 -28.20
N PRO A 19 -10.66 -28.35 -27.87
CA PRO A 19 -12.05 -28.60 -27.51
C PRO A 19 -12.87 -29.11 -28.70
N TYR A 20 -13.82 -30.01 -28.44
CA TYR A 20 -14.71 -30.58 -29.45
C TYR A 20 -16.18 -30.27 -29.15
N PHE A 21 -16.94 -29.97 -30.19
CA PHE A 21 -18.38 -29.74 -30.13
C PHE A 21 -19.07 -30.33 -31.38
N GLN A 22 -20.19 -31.04 -31.20
CA GLN A 22 -20.97 -31.67 -32.28
C GLN A 22 -20.15 -32.53 -33.26
N GLY A 23 -19.17 -33.27 -32.76
CA GLY A 23 -18.39 -34.22 -33.56
C GLY A 23 -17.23 -33.59 -34.37
N GLY A 24 -16.92 -32.32 -34.14
CA GLY A 24 -15.73 -31.66 -34.70
C GLY A 24 -15.04 -30.74 -33.69
N PRO A 25 -13.83 -30.24 -33.99
CA PRO A 25 -13.17 -29.25 -33.14
C PRO A 25 -13.98 -27.97 -33.08
N GLU A 26 -14.11 -27.40 -31.88
CA GLU A 26 -14.77 -26.12 -31.69
C GLU A 26 -13.99 -25.03 -32.45
N PRO A 27 -14.67 -24.16 -33.24
CA PRO A 27 -13.99 -23.10 -33.96
C PRO A 27 -13.47 -22.01 -33.01
N GLY A 28 -12.38 -21.35 -33.40
CA GLY A 28 -11.82 -20.21 -32.66
C GLY A 28 -10.71 -20.56 -31.65
N TRP A 29 -10.30 -21.82 -31.59
CA TRP A 29 -9.15 -22.27 -30.83
C TRP A 29 -7.90 -22.31 -31.71
N THR A 30 -6.81 -21.70 -31.24
CA THR A 30 -5.51 -21.66 -31.92
C THR A 30 -4.48 -22.37 -31.06
N GLU A 31 -3.65 -23.22 -31.66
CA GLU A 31 -2.54 -23.86 -30.93
C GLU A 31 -1.51 -22.81 -30.51
N VAL A 32 -1.10 -22.84 -29.25
CA VAL A 32 -0.15 -21.87 -28.66
C VAL A 32 0.94 -22.58 -27.86
N PRO A 33 2.11 -21.93 -27.68
CA PRO A 33 3.14 -22.38 -26.76
C PRO A 33 2.63 -22.58 -25.32
N ASP A 34 3.30 -23.47 -24.57
CA ASP A 34 2.90 -23.82 -23.20
C ASP A 34 3.12 -22.66 -22.18
N ASP A 35 3.82 -21.59 -22.55
CA ASP A 35 4.05 -20.37 -21.74
C ASP A 35 3.05 -19.24 -22.04
N VAL A 36 2.04 -19.49 -22.87
CA VAL A 36 0.90 -18.57 -23.08
C VAL A 36 -0.17 -18.84 -22.03
N PHE A 37 -0.66 -17.78 -21.40
CA PHE A 37 -1.69 -17.83 -20.37
C PHE A 37 -2.84 -16.87 -20.68
N ALA A 38 -4.00 -17.11 -20.07
CA ALA A 38 -5.12 -16.18 -20.11
C ALA A 38 -4.70 -14.80 -19.59
N GLY A 39 -5.17 -13.74 -20.25
CA GLY A 39 -4.81 -12.35 -20.00
C GLY A 39 -3.57 -11.86 -20.73
N PHE A 40 -2.87 -12.71 -21.51
CA PHE A 40 -1.80 -12.24 -22.40
C PHE A 40 -2.41 -11.46 -23.57
N SER A 41 -1.80 -10.35 -23.97
CA SER A 41 -2.16 -9.66 -25.21
C SER A 41 -1.54 -10.37 -26.41
N PHE A 42 -2.22 -10.33 -27.54
CA PHE A 42 -1.83 -10.97 -28.79
C PHE A 42 -1.84 -9.94 -29.94
N GLU A 43 -0.65 -9.64 -30.46
CA GLU A 43 -0.46 -8.73 -31.59
C GLU A 43 -0.10 -9.51 -32.86
N GLY A 44 -1.01 -10.38 -33.31
CA GLY A 44 -0.92 -11.10 -34.60
C GLY A 44 0.10 -12.24 -34.66
N GLU A 45 1.27 -12.08 -34.06
CA GLU A 45 2.33 -13.10 -33.99
C GLU A 45 2.97 -13.22 -32.60
N LYS A 46 2.72 -12.24 -31.71
CA LYS A 46 3.41 -12.15 -30.42
C LYS A 46 2.42 -12.13 -29.26
N PHE A 47 2.66 -13.00 -28.29
CA PHE A 47 1.99 -12.97 -26.99
C PHE A 47 2.83 -12.18 -25.98
N THR A 48 2.20 -11.24 -25.27
CA THR A 48 2.84 -10.45 -24.23
C THR A 48 2.07 -10.60 -22.92
N GLY A 49 2.75 -11.11 -21.89
CA GLY A 49 2.17 -11.18 -20.54
C GLY A 49 1.95 -9.80 -19.94
N PRO A 50 1.07 -9.67 -18.93
CA PRO A 50 0.87 -8.41 -18.22
C PRO A 50 2.18 -7.90 -17.62
N GLU A 51 2.32 -6.58 -17.51
CA GLU A 51 3.46 -5.99 -16.81
C GLU A 51 3.54 -6.55 -15.38
N PRO A 52 4.74 -6.90 -14.90
CA PRO A 52 4.90 -7.41 -13.55
C PRO A 52 4.43 -6.37 -12.53
N THR A 53 3.58 -6.77 -11.60
CA THR A 53 3.16 -5.90 -10.49
C THR A 53 4.40 -5.45 -9.73
N PRO A 54 4.58 -4.13 -9.51
CA PRO A 54 5.67 -3.65 -8.67
C PRO A 54 5.64 -4.31 -7.29
N PRO A 55 6.81 -4.55 -6.67
CA PRO A 55 6.84 -5.11 -5.33
C PRO A 55 6.02 -4.21 -4.38
N PRO A 56 5.25 -4.81 -3.45
CA PRO A 56 4.50 -4.03 -2.47
C PRO A 56 5.42 -3.08 -1.71
N ARG A 57 4.98 -1.82 -1.51
CA ARG A 57 5.73 -0.87 -0.68
C ARG A 57 5.71 -1.37 0.77
N GLN A 58 6.85 -1.26 1.44
CA GLN A 58 6.93 -1.54 2.87
C GLN A 58 6.05 -0.56 3.64
N THR A 59 5.32 -1.06 4.63
CA THR A 59 4.49 -0.26 5.52
C THR A 59 5.06 -0.28 6.94
N VAL A 60 4.77 0.78 7.69
CA VAL A 60 5.07 0.89 9.12
C VAL A 60 3.76 1.22 9.83
N LEU A 61 3.53 0.65 11.00
CA LEU A 61 2.35 0.96 11.81
C LEU A 61 2.33 2.44 12.18
N LYS A 62 1.17 3.10 11.99
CA LYS A 62 0.98 4.52 12.34
C LYS A 62 1.27 4.77 13.83
N SER A 63 0.84 3.87 14.71
CA SER A 63 1.09 3.94 16.16
C SER A 63 2.58 3.92 16.50
N LEU A 64 3.38 3.13 15.77
CA LEU A 64 4.82 3.08 15.96
C LEU A 64 5.49 4.39 15.53
N VAL A 65 5.03 4.99 14.42
CA VAL A 65 5.51 6.31 13.99
C VAL A 65 5.17 7.37 15.04
N GLN A 66 3.94 7.39 15.56
CA GLN A 66 3.51 8.31 16.61
C GLN A 66 4.36 8.16 17.89
N ALA A 67 4.55 6.93 18.38
CA ALA A 67 5.36 6.67 19.57
C ALA A 67 6.80 7.18 19.42
N ARG A 68 7.43 6.96 18.25
CA ARG A 68 8.79 7.41 17.98
C ARG A 68 8.92 8.93 17.88
N ILE A 69 7.93 9.61 17.30
CA ILE A 69 7.91 11.08 17.25
C ILE A 69 7.82 11.64 18.67
N ILE A 70 6.90 11.10 19.51
CA ILE A 70 6.74 11.52 20.90
C ILE A 70 8.03 11.28 21.69
N GLU A 71 8.61 10.08 21.58
CA GLU A 71 9.85 9.73 22.29
C GLU A 71 11.02 10.63 21.88
N ALA A 72 11.25 10.83 20.58
CA ALA A 72 12.33 11.66 20.08
C ALA A 72 12.21 13.12 20.52
N ALA A 73 10.98 13.63 20.62
CA ALA A 73 10.71 15.00 20.99
C ALA A 73 10.81 15.23 22.52
N LEU A 74 10.23 14.33 23.33
CA LEU A 74 10.23 14.47 24.79
C LEU A 74 11.59 14.16 25.43
N THR A 75 12.40 13.25 24.86
CA THR A 75 13.71 12.89 25.44
C THR A 75 14.75 14.01 25.41
N GLN A 76 14.50 15.09 24.65
CA GLN A 76 15.34 16.30 24.67
C GLN A 76 15.18 17.12 25.97
N ASN A 77 14.08 16.91 26.72
CA ASN A 77 13.83 17.58 28.00
C ASN A 77 13.34 16.56 29.04
N PRO A 78 14.22 16.03 29.92
CA PRO A 78 13.88 14.97 30.86
C PRO A 78 12.84 15.38 31.92
N VAL A 79 12.79 16.67 32.29
CA VAL A 79 11.79 17.17 33.24
C VAL A 79 10.41 17.18 32.60
N TYR A 80 10.31 17.68 31.37
CA TYR A 80 9.07 17.69 30.62
C TYR A 80 8.59 16.26 30.30
N PHE A 81 9.52 15.36 29.93
CA PHE A 81 9.23 13.93 29.76
C PHE A 81 8.56 13.35 31.02
N ALA A 82 9.16 13.56 32.20
CA ALA A 82 8.60 13.04 33.45
C ALA A 82 7.20 13.58 33.76
N ARG A 83 6.94 14.87 33.45
CA ARG A 83 5.61 15.48 33.61
C ARG A 83 4.60 14.93 32.62
N TRP A 84 4.98 14.73 31.37
CA TRP A 84 4.11 14.23 30.32
C TRP A 84 3.56 12.82 30.62
N PHE A 85 4.34 11.99 31.31
CA PHE A 85 3.94 10.64 31.72
C PHE A 85 3.44 10.56 33.17
N ALA A 86 3.22 11.68 33.86
CA ALA A 86 2.71 11.70 35.24
C ALA A 86 1.21 11.35 35.26
N PRO A 87 0.81 10.17 35.79
CA PRO A 87 -0.57 9.68 35.68
C PRO A 87 -1.57 10.50 36.52
N ASP A 88 -1.10 11.19 37.54
CA ASP A 88 -1.88 12.08 38.40
C ASP A 88 -2.07 13.48 37.80
N ARG A 89 -1.38 13.79 36.68
CA ARG A 89 -1.42 15.07 35.98
C ARG A 89 -1.70 14.84 34.49
N PRO A 90 -2.96 14.52 34.11
CA PRO A 90 -3.31 14.21 32.73
C PRO A 90 -3.32 15.44 31.79
N GLU A 91 -3.04 16.63 32.33
CA GLU A 91 -3.13 17.92 31.64
C GLU A 91 -1.75 18.59 31.60
N VAL A 92 -1.50 19.34 30.52
CA VAL A 92 -0.35 20.25 30.40
C VAL A 92 -0.86 21.70 30.43
N TYR A 93 -0.08 22.62 31.01
CA TYR A 93 -0.43 24.03 30.94
C TYR A 93 -0.29 24.54 29.50
N CYS A 94 -1.28 25.27 29.01
CA CYS A 94 -1.28 25.81 27.64
C CYS A 94 -0.17 26.84 27.40
N ASP A 95 0.36 27.43 28.48
CA ASP A 95 1.42 28.43 28.49
C ASP A 95 2.77 27.89 29.01
N ASP A 96 2.92 26.56 29.20
CA ASP A 96 4.19 25.95 29.63
C ASP A 96 5.28 26.19 28.57
N PRO A 97 6.38 26.89 28.91
CA PRO A 97 7.48 27.13 27.97
C PRO A 97 8.06 25.85 27.37
N ASP A 98 8.09 24.75 28.14
CA ASP A 98 8.59 23.46 27.65
C ASP A 98 7.63 22.82 26.64
N ALA A 99 6.31 22.98 26.84
CA ALA A 99 5.29 22.53 25.90
C ALA A 99 5.33 23.34 24.59
N ILE A 100 5.43 24.67 24.70
CA ILE A 100 5.54 25.57 23.55
C ILE A 100 6.79 25.25 22.74
N LEU A 101 7.93 25.02 23.41
CA LEU A 101 9.19 24.68 22.75
C LEU A 101 9.12 23.33 22.04
N LEU A 102 8.47 22.33 22.64
CA LEU A 102 8.24 21.02 22.00
C LEU A 102 7.42 21.15 20.71
N VAL A 103 6.27 21.82 20.78
CA VAL A 103 5.36 22.00 19.63
C VAL A 103 6.07 22.77 18.52
N THR A 104 6.82 23.82 18.88
CA THR A 104 7.62 24.61 17.93
C THR A 104 8.73 23.77 17.29
N ALA A 105 9.43 22.93 18.05
CA ALA A 105 10.48 22.05 17.53
C ALA A 105 9.96 21.01 16.52
N LEU A 106 8.69 20.63 16.64
CA LEU A 106 7.98 19.78 15.68
C LEU A 106 7.49 20.55 14.43
N GLY A 107 7.70 21.86 14.36
CA GLY A 107 7.23 22.71 13.27
C GLY A 107 5.71 22.94 13.27
N LEU A 108 5.08 22.79 14.45
CA LEU A 108 3.65 22.99 14.64
C LEU A 108 3.38 24.36 15.28
N ASP A 109 2.16 24.86 15.14
CA ASP A 109 1.70 26.11 15.74
C ASP A 109 1.29 25.90 17.22
N PRO A 110 2.02 26.46 18.20
CA PRO A 110 1.69 26.31 19.62
C PRO A 110 0.31 26.85 19.97
N ASP A 111 -0.11 27.97 19.36
CA ASP A 111 -1.39 28.60 19.67
C ASP A 111 -2.55 27.72 19.21
N ALA A 112 -2.38 26.98 18.12
CA ALA A 112 -3.39 26.04 17.62
C ALA A 112 -3.42 24.72 18.42
N ILE A 113 -2.27 24.20 18.85
CA ILE A 113 -2.15 22.89 19.50
C ILE A 113 -2.45 22.95 21.00
N LEU A 114 -2.02 24.02 21.68
CA LEU A 114 -2.18 24.20 23.13
C LEU A 114 -3.43 25.01 23.49
N ALA A 115 -4.23 25.43 22.50
CA ALA A 115 -5.49 26.12 22.74
C ALA A 115 -6.42 25.31 23.67
N PRO A 116 -6.90 25.90 24.78
CA PRO A 116 -7.91 25.27 25.61
C PRO A 116 -9.20 25.04 24.83
N ILE A 117 -9.84 23.89 25.04
CA ILE A 117 -11.20 23.66 24.55
C ILE A 117 -12.14 24.44 25.48
N VAL A 118 -12.87 25.41 24.91
CA VAL A 118 -13.89 26.21 25.60
C VAL A 118 -15.22 25.46 25.68
#